data_AF-S3UYF4-F1
#
_entry.id   AF-S3UYF4-F1
#
_cell.length_a   1.000
_cell.length_b   1.000
_cell.length_c   1.000
_cell.angle_alpha   90.00
_cell.angle_beta   90.00
_cell.angle_gamma   90.00
#
_symmetry.space_group_name_H-M   'P 1'
#
loop_
_entity.id
_entity.type
_entity.pdbx_description
1 polymer ?
#
loop_
_entity_poly.entity_id
_entity_poly.type
_entity_poly.pdbx_seq_one_letter_code
_entity_poly.pdbx_strand_id
1 'polypeptide(L)'
;MKKLLSKCAAIVRDSFRKFSYPQTSAVSWKWKIFGDPFVGIPAVIGICLLTFGAYMTMKGRHSIDSSINDPAFLISKDADLIIEVFRPETVMNEIAQTNLGKQFSEDGTFQKILTLPELRKVSSVLYLLEAKTGVLTEPSRLASLFDGPLAVALFPKSKWLLIGKASLKSKLGVSLLTAFNGETIVSSGKPDKEEIKANETQGEESSYGYAGGSQVTHSADDFVDQFAAGSETFGNIEAFRYEFGTGKVYVAILGDFIILTNSDDVLDESLSLAGSAKNSSIVNAKGFRALREESGKTEDNKILLYIGPNSMFAPLTRPFFNDSGAGLLLGWKDGQNLAGSLYRIGGNQSVSKDRKIANPSLGKILPKDANLVLYSDELKSSDLWTSLSSLNEDWADFSQAWEGFAKKADIQAAKFFGESPGISISFHGFENHQGMIYPRFGIGLPGTIKDDRLLRAFFKVGNLSKSNFQEVPLESYSIKNGGFYNPTTAKLGNWTFFASDRRSVEEAISSSKGNRPNQTDVLSVTETEELKEYPHHLTINVPAILTDLRTFYVYGSKDASEYSIKTVDRDIQPFLDKFSVFDRVILSFGNGPEDGSWGKMKVLNR
;
A
#
# COMPACT_ATOMS: atom_id res chain seq x y z
N MET A 1 -27.38 17.33 38.38
CA MET A 1 -26.17 17.30 39.25
C MET A 1 -26.47 17.47 40.75
N LYS A 2 -27.04 18.58 41.24
CA LYS A 2 -27.32 18.79 42.68
C LYS A 2 -28.18 17.68 43.35
N LYS A 3 -29.20 17.16 42.66
CA LYS A 3 -30.05 16.04 43.13
C LYS A 3 -29.32 14.68 43.21
N LEU A 4 -28.28 14.48 42.39
CA LEU A 4 -27.48 13.24 42.38
C LEU A 4 -26.50 13.24 43.56
N LEU A 5 -25.85 14.39 43.79
CA LEU A 5 -24.94 14.61 44.91
C LEU A 5 -25.67 14.51 46.27
N SER A 6 -26.91 14.97 46.38
CA SER A 6 -27.68 14.82 47.62
C SER A 6 -28.09 13.37 47.90
N LYS A 7 -28.36 12.56 46.86
CA LYS A 7 -28.63 11.12 47.00
C LYS A 7 -27.37 10.35 47.42
N CYS A 8 -26.21 10.65 46.83
CA CYS A 8 -24.94 10.05 47.26
C CYS A 8 -24.59 10.44 48.70
N ALA A 9 -24.79 11.71 49.10
CA ALA A 9 -24.57 12.15 50.48
C ALA A 9 -25.50 11.47 51.49
N ALA A 10 -26.75 11.18 51.11
CA ALA A 10 -27.71 10.45 51.93
C ALA A 10 -27.31 8.97 52.10
N ILE A 11 -26.87 8.30 51.03
CA ILE A 11 -26.39 6.91 51.06
C ILE A 11 -25.13 6.78 51.92
N VAL A 12 -24.20 7.74 51.82
CA VAL A 12 -23.00 7.79 52.67
C VAL A 12 -23.37 8.00 54.13
N ARG A 13 -24.32 8.90 54.43
CA ARG A 13 -24.80 9.16 55.80
C ARG A 13 -25.51 7.96 56.43
N ASP A 14 -26.36 7.27 55.67
CA ASP A 14 -27.09 6.08 56.14
C ASP A 14 -26.17 4.87 56.32
N SER A 15 -25.12 4.76 55.48
CA SER A 15 -24.07 3.76 55.67
C SER A 15 -23.32 4.00 56.97
N PHE A 16 -22.91 5.25 57.26
CA PHE A 16 -22.23 5.61 58.52
C PHE A 16 -23.09 5.36 59.78
N ARG A 17 -24.41 5.59 59.70
CA ARG A 17 -25.33 5.31 60.81
C ARG A 17 -25.51 3.82 61.08
N LYS A 18 -25.37 2.95 60.07
CA LYS A 18 -25.43 1.49 60.26
C LYS A 18 -24.13 0.90 60.82
N PHE A 19 -23.01 1.63 60.74
CA PHE A 19 -21.69 1.15 61.19
C PHE A 19 -21.33 1.51 62.65
N SER A 20 -22.22 2.15 63.40
CA SER A 20 -21.95 2.62 64.76
C SER A 20 -22.86 1.94 65.80
N TYR A 21 -22.51 0.71 66.24
CA TYR A 21 -22.68 0.10 67.60
C TYR A 21 -22.31 -1.42 67.58
N PRO A 22 -21.92 -2.08 68.69
CA PRO A 22 -20.53 -2.33 69.03
C PRO A 22 -20.07 -3.80 68.98
N GLN A 23 -18.76 -3.94 68.74
CA GLN A 23 -17.81 -4.99 69.15
C GLN A 23 -18.29 -6.45 69.31
N THR A 24 -17.68 -7.34 68.53
CA THR A 24 -16.99 -8.53 69.07
C THR A 24 -15.97 -9.11 68.07
N SER A 25 -14.71 -9.11 68.52
CA SER A 25 -13.60 -10.02 68.23
C SER A 25 -13.48 -10.75 66.87
N ALA A 26 -12.76 -10.12 65.94
CA ALA A 26 -11.63 -10.69 65.19
C ALA A 26 -11.10 -9.59 64.25
N VAL A 27 -10.23 -8.72 64.78
CA VAL A 27 -9.79 -7.50 64.09
C VAL A 27 -8.83 -7.86 62.96
N SER A 28 -9.36 -8.08 61.75
CA SER A 28 -8.54 -7.98 60.56
C SER A 28 -8.19 -6.51 60.35
N TRP A 29 -6.92 -6.22 60.12
CA TRP A 29 -6.36 -4.90 59.81
C TRP A 29 -7.22 -4.06 58.82
N LYS A 30 -7.98 -4.72 57.94
CA LYS A 30 -8.97 -4.11 57.03
C LYS A 30 -10.03 -3.28 57.78
N TRP A 31 -10.50 -3.72 58.95
CA TRP A 31 -11.51 -3.00 59.74
C TRP A 31 -10.94 -1.78 60.49
N LYS A 32 -9.64 -1.76 60.82
CA LYS A 32 -9.01 -0.59 61.43
C LYS A 32 -8.89 0.59 60.47
N ILE A 33 -8.64 0.31 59.18
CA ILE A 33 -8.54 1.35 58.14
C ILE A 33 -9.89 2.06 57.94
N PHE A 34 -11.00 1.32 57.92
CA PHE A 34 -12.34 1.90 57.74
C PHE A 34 -12.98 2.43 59.03
N GLY A 35 -12.48 2.03 60.20
CA GLY A 35 -12.96 2.50 61.50
C GLY A 35 -12.33 3.80 62.00
N ASP A 36 -11.14 4.16 61.49
CA ASP A 36 -10.51 5.46 61.77
C ASP A 36 -11.03 6.51 60.78
N PRO A 37 -11.75 7.56 61.20
CA PRO A 37 -12.27 8.58 60.30
C PRO A 37 -11.19 9.35 59.54
N PHE A 38 -9.95 9.44 60.03
CA PHE A 38 -8.85 10.12 59.35
C PHE A 38 -8.17 9.28 58.26
N VAL A 39 -8.39 7.96 58.25
CA VAL A 39 -7.83 7.04 57.24
C VAL A 39 -8.92 6.43 56.36
N GLY A 40 -10.07 6.12 56.95
CA GLY A 40 -11.22 5.48 56.29
C GLY A 40 -11.96 6.41 55.34
N ILE A 41 -12.13 7.69 55.70
CA ILE A 41 -12.76 8.67 54.79
C ILE A 41 -11.91 8.90 53.54
N PRO A 42 -10.58 9.16 53.64
CA PRO A 42 -9.71 9.23 52.47
C PRO A 42 -9.65 7.92 51.67
N ALA A 43 -9.64 6.75 52.33
CA ALA A 43 -9.63 5.46 51.65
C ALA A 43 -10.92 5.20 50.85
N VAL A 44 -12.10 5.51 51.42
CA VAL A 44 -13.40 5.41 50.72
C VAL A 44 -13.47 6.42 49.58
N ILE A 45 -13.01 7.65 49.77
CA ILE A 45 -12.93 8.66 48.70
C ILE A 45 -11.98 8.17 47.59
N GLY A 46 -10.82 7.62 47.94
CA GLY A 46 -9.86 7.04 47.00
C GLY A 46 -10.44 5.86 46.22
N ILE A 47 -11.16 4.95 46.88
CA ILE A 47 -11.87 3.83 46.22
C ILE A 47 -12.95 4.36 45.28
N CYS A 48 -13.75 5.35 45.71
CA CYS A 48 -14.76 5.99 44.87
C CYS A 48 -14.15 6.73 43.68
N LEU A 49 -13.00 7.39 43.84
CA LEU A 49 -12.27 8.05 42.76
C LEU A 49 -11.63 7.03 41.81
N LEU A 50 -11.14 5.89 42.31
CA LEU A 50 -10.62 4.79 41.50
C LEU A 50 -11.74 4.09 40.73
N THR A 51 -12.89 3.83 41.36
CA THR A 51 -14.06 3.26 40.67
C THR A 51 -14.69 4.26 39.70
N PHE A 52 -14.74 5.55 40.04
CA PHE A 52 -15.18 6.59 39.11
C PHE A 52 -14.19 6.77 37.95
N GLY A 53 -12.88 6.73 38.22
CA GLY A 53 -11.82 6.75 37.22
C GLY A 53 -11.88 5.53 36.30
N ALA A 54 -12.05 4.32 36.86
CA ALA A 54 -12.26 3.08 36.13
C ALA A 54 -13.58 3.12 35.32
N TYR A 55 -14.65 3.63 35.90
CA TYR A 55 -15.94 3.77 35.21
C TYR A 55 -15.89 4.80 34.07
N MET A 56 -15.19 5.92 34.24
CA MET A 56 -15.00 6.92 33.17
C MET A 56 -14.07 6.38 32.06
N THR A 57 -13.05 5.59 32.40
CA THR A 57 -12.19 4.92 31.40
C THR A 57 -12.90 3.76 30.69
N MET A 58 -13.85 3.08 31.33
CA MET A 58 -14.62 1.98 30.72
C MET A 58 -15.86 2.47 29.95
N LYS A 59 -16.56 3.51 30.40
CA LYS A 59 -17.79 4.01 29.77
C LYS A 59 -17.55 4.95 28.59
N GLY A 60 -16.34 5.49 28.44
CA GLY A 60 -15.96 6.40 27.36
C GLY A 60 -14.84 5.87 26.46
N ARG A 61 -14.65 4.55 26.38
CA ARG A 61 -13.43 3.98 25.76
C ARG A 61 -13.31 4.32 24.27
N HIS A 62 -14.43 4.42 23.54
CA HIS A 62 -14.48 4.89 22.16
C HIS A 62 -15.67 5.84 21.94
N SER A 63 -15.38 7.12 21.72
CA SER A 63 -16.35 8.13 21.28
C SER A 63 -15.78 8.82 20.05
N ILE A 64 -16.59 9.07 19.02
CA ILE A 64 -16.10 9.78 17.84
C ILE A 64 -15.96 11.28 18.13
N ASP A 65 -14.76 11.82 17.91
CA ASP A 65 -14.54 13.25 17.82
C ASP A 65 -15.31 13.77 16.59
N SER A 66 -16.27 14.68 16.79
CA SER A 66 -17.13 15.19 15.71
C SER A 66 -16.37 15.91 14.59
N SER A 67 -15.09 16.25 14.80
CA SER A 67 -14.23 16.82 13.76
C SER A 67 -13.66 15.78 12.79
N ILE A 68 -13.79 14.48 13.10
CA ILE A 68 -13.37 13.38 12.22
C ILE A 68 -14.45 13.15 11.16
N ASN A 69 -14.13 13.52 9.92
CA ASN A 69 -15.01 13.40 8.76
C ASN A 69 -14.37 12.61 7.60
N ASP A 70 -13.19 12.04 7.83
CA ASP A 70 -12.33 11.47 6.82
C ASP A 70 -11.79 10.11 7.31
N PRO A 71 -11.92 9.02 6.52
CA PRO A 71 -11.48 7.68 6.92
C PRO A 71 -10.00 7.61 7.32
N ALA A 72 -9.14 8.46 6.77
CA ALA A 72 -7.71 8.44 7.06
C ALA A 72 -7.40 8.75 8.55
N PHE A 73 -8.27 9.44 9.28
CA PHE A 73 -8.10 9.68 10.73
C PHE A 73 -8.20 8.40 11.57
N LEU A 74 -8.76 7.34 11.00
CA LEU A 74 -9.01 6.06 11.66
C LEU A 74 -8.01 4.99 11.22
N ILE A 75 -6.99 5.38 10.43
CA ILE A 75 -5.90 4.52 10.01
C ILE A 75 -4.65 4.94 10.77
N SER A 76 -3.99 3.98 11.43
CA SER A 76 -2.73 4.22 12.13
C SER A 76 -1.63 4.61 11.17
N LYS A 77 -0.73 5.50 11.61
CA LYS A 77 0.47 5.87 10.84
C LYS A 77 1.45 4.70 10.63
N ASP A 78 1.28 3.62 11.40
CA ASP A 78 2.13 2.42 11.34
C ASP A 78 1.63 1.41 10.26
N ALA A 79 0.68 1.82 9.41
CA ALA A 79 0.26 1.03 8.26
C ALA A 79 1.40 0.84 7.24
N ASP A 80 1.54 -0.38 6.71
CA ASP A 80 2.54 -0.72 5.70
C ASP A 80 2.15 -0.22 4.31
N LEU A 81 0.85 -0.26 4.00
CA LEU A 81 0.31 0.16 2.72
C LEU A 81 -1.07 0.78 2.95
N ILE A 82 -1.38 1.87 2.25
CA ILE A 82 -2.75 2.38 2.14
C ILE A 82 -3.07 2.59 0.67
N ILE A 83 -4.23 2.11 0.24
CA ILE A 83 -4.83 2.42 -1.05
C ILE A 83 -6.15 3.10 -0.76
N GLU A 84 -6.34 4.30 -1.29
CA GLU A 84 -7.56 5.05 -1.07
C GLU A 84 -8.10 5.60 -2.39
N VAL A 85 -9.41 5.46 -2.57
CA VAL A 85 -10.15 5.95 -3.73
C VAL A 85 -11.07 7.07 -3.25
N PHE A 86 -10.86 8.30 -3.72
CA PHE A 86 -11.54 9.49 -3.19
C PHE A 86 -13.03 9.56 -3.52
N ARG A 87 -13.43 9.03 -4.69
CA ARG A 87 -14.81 9.01 -5.19
C ARG A 87 -15.09 7.69 -5.90
N PRO A 88 -15.32 6.59 -5.16
CA PRO A 88 -15.39 5.24 -5.74
C PRO A 88 -16.38 5.12 -6.89
N GLU A 89 -17.59 5.68 -6.74
CA GLU A 89 -18.62 5.66 -7.80
C GLU A 89 -18.16 6.39 -9.07
N THR A 90 -17.66 7.62 -8.92
CA THR A 90 -17.15 8.41 -10.06
C THR A 90 -15.99 7.70 -10.75
N VAL A 91 -15.04 7.17 -9.98
CA VAL A 91 -13.87 6.46 -10.52
C VAL A 91 -14.29 5.21 -11.29
N MET A 92 -15.24 4.42 -10.77
CA MET A 92 -15.75 3.24 -11.48
C MET A 92 -16.45 3.63 -12.79
N ASN A 93 -17.25 4.70 -12.78
CA ASN A 93 -17.92 5.20 -13.97
C ASN A 93 -16.93 5.72 -15.03
N GLU A 94 -15.93 6.50 -14.61
CA GLU A 94 -14.87 6.99 -15.50
C GLU A 94 -14.06 5.84 -16.10
N ILE A 95 -13.64 4.87 -15.26
CA ILE A 95 -12.92 3.67 -15.73
C ILE A 95 -13.77 2.93 -16.77
N ALA A 96 -15.06 2.68 -16.49
CA ALA A 96 -15.96 1.98 -17.41
C ALA A 96 -16.13 2.70 -18.77
N GLN A 97 -15.93 4.02 -18.81
CA GLN A 97 -15.97 4.80 -20.06
C GLN A 97 -14.67 4.72 -20.86
N THR A 98 -13.54 4.40 -20.22
CA THR A 98 -12.26 4.20 -20.93
C THR A 98 -12.28 2.94 -21.79
N ASN A 99 -11.45 2.92 -22.85
CA ASN A 99 -11.27 1.71 -23.67
C ASN A 99 -10.79 0.51 -22.84
N LEU A 100 -9.92 0.77 -21.85
CA LEU A 100 -9.40 -0.24 -20.93
C LEU A 100 -10.53 -0.82 -20.05
N GLY A 101 -11.38 0.03 -19.48
CA GLY A 101 -12.50 -0.42 -18.64
C GLY A 101 -13.62 -1.10 -19.41
N LYS A 102 -13.92 -0.67 -20.64
CA LYS A 102 -14.81 -1.43 -21.54
C LYS A 102 -14.26 -2.83 -21.79
N GLN A 103 -12.97 -2.93 -22.13
CA GLN A 103 -12.32 -4.22 -22.32
C GLN A 103 -12.31 -5.08 -21.05
N PHE A 104 -12.11 -4.51 -19.86
CA PHE A 104 -12.17 -5.24 -18.58
C PHE A 104 -13.58 -5.71 -18.19
N SER A 105 -14.60 -4.96 -18.64
CA SER A 105 -16.00 -5.30 -18.42
C SER A 105 -16.46 -6.39 -19.39
N GLU A 106 -16.19 -6.21 -20.69
CA GLU A 106 -16.61 -7.10 -21.77
C GLU A 106 -16.00 -8.51 -21.67
N ASP A 107 -14.77 -8.65 -21.17
CA ASP A 107 -14.10 -9.95 -21.02
C ASP A 107 -14.29 -10.59 -19.63
N GLY A 108 -15.07 -9.96 -18.76
CA GLY A 108 -15.35 -10.43 -17.40
C GLY A 108 -14.17 -10.36 -16.44
N THR A 109 -13.10 -9.63 -16.75
CA THR A 109 -11.93 -9.49 -15.85
C THR A 109 -12.32 -8.93 -14.49
N PHE A 110 -13.20 -7.92 -14.44
CA PHE A 110 -13.69 -7.41 -13.16
C PHE A 110 -14.38 -8.50 -12.33
N GLN A 111 -15.20 -9.34 -12.96
CA GLN A 111 -15.85 -10.46 -12.30
C GLN A 111 -14.84 -11.51 -11.80
N LYS A 112 -13.79 -11.80 -12.58
CA LYS A 112 -12.71 -12.69 -12.15
C LYS A 112 -11.95 -12.15 -10.94
N ILE A 113 -11.63 -10.85 -10.91
CA ILE A 113 -10.96 -10.21 -9.78
C ILE A 113 -11.86 -10.27 -8.54
N LEU A 114 -13.14 -9.92 -8.66
CA LEU A 114 -14.09 -9.94 -7.55
C LEU A 114 -14.39 -11.35 -7.01
N THR A 115 -14.06 -12.40 -7.76
CA THR A 115 -14.25 -13.80 -7.37
C THR A 115 -12.99 -14.45 -6.81
N LEU A 116 -11.86 -13.73 -6.73
CA LEU A 116 -10.65 -14.21 -6.04
C LEU A 116 -10.98 -14.55 -4.57
N PRO A 117 -10.46 -15.64 -4.00
CA PRO A 117 -10.86 -16.14 -2.68
C PRO A 117 -10.80 -15.09 -1.55
N GLU A 118 -9.80 -14.21 -1.57
CA GLU A 118 -9.59 -13.15 -0.58
C GLU A 118 -10.63 -12.04 -0.71
N LEU A 119 -10.88 -11.59 -1.95
CA LEU A 119 -11.90 -10.58 -2.25
C LEU A 119 -13.31 -11.14 -2.12
N ARG A 120 -13.48 -12.46 -2.36
CA ARG A 120 -14.73 -13.18 -2.17
C ARG A 120 -15.19 -13.13 -0.72
N LYS A 121 -14.29 -13.17 0.26
CA LYS A 121 -14.67 -13.03 1.68
C LYS A 121 -15.23 -11.64 1.96
N VAL A 122 -14.54 -10.59 1.51
CA VAL A 122 -14.99 -9.20 1.69
C VAL A 122 -16.30 -8.94 0.96
N SER A 123 -16.41 -9.38 -0.30
CA SER A 123 -17.65 -9.24 -1.08
C SER A 123 -18.80 -10.07 -0.51
N SER A 124 -18.53 -11.26 0.05
CA SER A 124 -19.54 -12.06 0.76
C SER A 124 -20.02 -11.37 2.04
N VAL A 125 -19.13 -10.73 2.80
CA VAL A 125 -19.53 -9.92 3.97
C VAL A 125 -20.37 -8.73 3.53
N LEU A 126 -19.96 -7.99 2.51
CA LEU A 126 -20.74 -6.86 1.99
C LEU A 126 -22.13 -7.31 1.49
N TYR A 127 -22.21 -8.46 0.84
CA TYR A 127 -23.46 -9.07 0.39
C TYR A 127 -24.33 -9.59 1.54
N LEU A 128 -23.74 -10.16 2.60
CA LEU A 128 -24.45 -10.54 3.82
C LEU A 128 -25.03 -9.31 4.55
N LEU A 129 -24.23 -8.24 4.62
CA LEU A 129 -24.65 -6.96 5.18
C LEU A 129 -25.83 -6.39 4.37
N GLU A 130 -25.75 -6.45 3.05
CA GLU A 130 -26.83 -6.10 2.13
C GLU A 130 -28.10 -6.93 2.38
N ALA A 131 -27.99 -8.27 2.43
CA ALA A 131 -29.08 -9.18 2.74
C ALA A 131 -29.76 -8.86 4.09
N LYS A 132 -28.95 -8.60 5.13
CA LYS A 132 -29.44 -8.24 6.47
C LYS A 132 -30.23 -6.93 6.48
N THR A 133 -29.96 -6.02 5.53
CA THR A 133 -30.68 -4.74 5.40
C THR A 133 -31.93 -4.82 4.51
N GLY A 134 -32.17 -5.93 3.82
CA GLY A 134 -33.32 -6.11 2.92
C GLY A 134 -33.26 -5.21 1.67
N VAL A 135 -32.09 -4.70 1.31
CA VAL A 135 -31.88 -3.86 0.14
C VAL A 135 -31.10 -4.65 -0.89
N LEU A 136 -31.78 -5.31 -1.83
CA LEU A 136 -31.11 -5.98 -2.96
C LEU A 136 -30.57 -4.93 -3.94
N THR A 137 -29.26 -4.77 -3.99
CA THR A 137 -28.50 -3.93 -4.93
C THR A 137 -27.59 -4.81 -5.80
N GLU A 138 -27.36 -4.40 -7.04
CA GLU A 138 -26.35 -5.06 -7.87
C GLU A 138 -24.94 -4.87 -7.26
N PRO A 139 -24.01 -5.83 -7.36
CA PRO A 139 -22.64 -5.68 -6.87
C PRO A 139 -21.91 -4.45 -7.43
N SER A 140 -22.29 -3.99 -8.63
CA SER A 140 -21.84 -2.73 -9.25
C SER A 140 -22.19 -1.49 -8.42
N ARG A 141 -23.29 -1.53 -7.65
CA ARG A 141 -23.79 -0.42 -6.81
C ARG A 141 -23.11 -0.35 -5.45
N LEU A 142 -22.24 -1.30 -5.09
CA LEU A 142 -21.44 -1.24 -3.85
C LEU A 142 -20.57 0.03 -3.77
N ALA A 143 -20.18 0.59 -4.92
CA ALA A 143 -19.44 1.86 -4.95
C ALA A 143 -20.27 3.04 -4.40
N SER A 144 -21.60 3.01 -4.56
CA SER A 144 -22.53 4.03 -4.03
C SER A 144 -22.74 3.94 -2.51
N LEU A 145 -22.26 2.85 -1.88
CA LEU A 145 -22.33 2.68 -0.43
C LEU A 145 -21.58 3.80 0.30
N PHE A 146 -20.51 4.32 -0.29
CA PHE A 146 -19.61 5.24 0.38
C PHE A 146 -19.79 6.67 -0.13
N ASP A 147 -19.93 7.61 0.81
CA ASP A 147 -19.91 9.05 0.53
C ASP A 147 -18.52 9.60 0.85
N GLY A 148 -17.75 9.87 -0.20
CA GLY A 148 -16.36 10.28 -0.10
C GLY A 148 -15.38 9.11 -0.20
N PRO A 149 -14.20 9.23 0.44
CA PRO A 149 -13.12 8.28 0.24
C PRO A 149 -13.41 6.89 0.82
N LEU A 150 -12.92 5.87 0.12
CA LEU A 150 -12.82 4.49 0.60
C LEU A 150 -11.34 4.12 0.71
N ALA A 151 -10.88 3.81 1.90
CA ALA A 151 -9.49 3.47 2.18
C ALA A 151 -9.35 2.00 2.60
N VAL A 152 -8.30 1.36 2.08
CA VAL A 152 -7.85 0.03 2.46
C VAL A 152 -6.43 0.16 2.97
N ALA A 153 -6.18 -0.25 4.21
CA ALA A 153 -4.87 -0.28 4.83
C ALA A 153 -4.41 -1.72 5.08
N LEU A 154 -3.13 -2.00 4.84
CA LEU A 154 -2.48 -3.25 5.20
C LEU A 154 -1.48 -3.01 6.33
N PHE A 155 -1.39 -4.00 7.19
CA PHE A 155 -0.55 -4.03 8.37
C PHE A 155 0.25 -5.35 8.41
N PRO A 156 1.29 -5.43 9.27
CA PRO A 156 2.11 -6.63 9.38
C PRO A 156 1.29 -7.89 9.65
N LYS A 157 1.81 -9.04 9.20
CA LYS A 157 1.16 -10.36 9.34
C LYS A 157 -0.17 -10.48 8.58
N SER A 158 -0.29 -9.81 7.43
CA SER A 158 -1.46 -9.89 6.53
C SER A 158 -2.76 -9.41 7.17
N LYS A 159 -2.67 -8.48 8.10
CA LYS A 159 -3.81 -7.80 8.71
C LYS A 159 -4.26 -6.66 7.80
N TRP A 160 -5.56 -6.44 7.68
CA TRP A 160 -6.10 -5.40 6.82
C TRP A 160 -7.26 -4.67 7.47
N LEU A 161 -7.47 -3.43 7.04
CA LEU A 161 -8.57 -2.56 7.45
C LEU A 161 -9.17 -1.93 6.20
N LEU A 162 -10.47 -2.09 5.99
CA LEU A 162 -11.23 -1.34 5.00
C LEU A 162 -12.13 -0.37 5.76
N ILE A 163 -12.09 0.90 5.36
CA ILE A 163 -12.88 1.93 5.99
C ILE A 163 -13.41 2.93 4.97
N GLY A 164 -14.70 3.22 5.08
CA GLY A 164 -15.36 4.24 4.29
C GLY A 164 -16.53 4.85 5.04
N LYS A 165 -16.85 6.09 4.72
CA LYS A 165 -18.04 6.76 5.27
C LYS A 165 -19.27 6.31 4.50
N ALA A 166 -20.29 5.81 5.19
CA ALA A 166 -21.55 5.40 4.58
C ALA A 166 -22.28 6.60 3.96
N SER A 167 -22.84 6.40 2.77
CA SER A 167 -23.60 7.42 2.05
C SER A 167 -25.03 7.51 2.55
N LEU A 168 -25.40 8.69 3.06
CA LEU A 168 -26.78 9.02 3.42
C LEU A 168 -27.69 9.23 2.20
N LYS A 169 -27.12 9.32 1.00
CA LYS A 169 -27.85 9.36 -0.28
C LYS A 169 -28.17 7.95 -0.78
N SER A 170 -27.41 6.94 -0.35
CA SER A 170 -27.63 5.55 -0.72
C SER A 170 -28.63 4.88 0.23
N LYS A 171 -29.66 4.23 -0.34
CA LYS A 171 -30.61 3.43 0.43
C LYS A 171 -29.90 2.32 1.23
N LEU A 172 -28.87 1.70 0.64
CA LEU A 172 -28.06 0.68 1.29
C LEU A 172 -27.26 1.27 2.46
N GLY A 173 -26.61 2.42 2.26
CA GLY A 173 -25.84 3.10 3.31
C GLY A 173 -26.71 3.48 4.52
N VAL A 174 -27.86 4.11 4.28
CA VAL A 174 -28.83 4.43 5.33
C VAL A 174 -29.33 3.18 6.05
N SER A 175 -29.66 2.12 5.30
CA SER A 175 -30.19 0.88 5.89
C SER A 175 -29.15 0.16 6.73
N LEU A 176 -27.86 0.19 6.34
CA LEU A 176 -26.76 -0.36 7.14
C LEU A 176 -26.56 0.41 8.44
N LEU A 177 -26.52 1.74 8.36
CA LEU A 177 -26.40 2.57 9.56
C LEU A 177 -27.59 2.35 10.51
N THR A 178 -28.82 2.27 9.99
CA THR A 178 -30.02 2.00 10.80
C THR A 178 -30.02 0.58 11.39
N ALA A 179 -29.60 -0.43 10.62
CA ALA A 179 -29.56 -1.83 11.09
C ALA A 179 -28.57 -2.04 12.25
N PHE A 180 -27.52 -1.23 12.34
CA PHE A 180 -26.47 -1.33 13.35
C PHE A 180 -26.63 -0.34 14.50
N ASN A 181 -27.09 0.89 14.24
CA ASN A 181 -27.31 1.91 15.27
C ASN A 181 -28.69 1.77 15.95
N GLY A 182 -29.63 1.02 15.35
CA GLY A 182 -30.98 0.81 15.89
C GLY A 182 -31.91 2.03 15.79
N GLU A 183 -31.44 3.15 15.22
CA GLU A 183 -32.19 4.39 15.04
C GLU A 183 -32.51 4.64 13.56
N THR A 184 -33.73 5.08 13.27
CA THR A 184 -34.18 5.40 11.91
C THR A 184 -33.48 6.65 11.40
N ILE A 185 -32.61 6.52 10.40
CA ILE A 185 -31.88 7.64 9.80
C ILE A 185 -32.66 8.14 8.59
N VAL A 186 -33.11 9.39 8.62
CA VAL A 186 -33.88 9.99 7.53
C VAL A 186 -32.91 10.57 6.50
N SER A 187 -32.90 10.01 5.29
CA SER A 187 -32.13 10.56 4.16
C SER A 187 -32.60 11.98 3.84
N SER A 188 -31.67 12.93 3.78
CA SER A 188 -31.97 14.37 3.56
C SER A 188 -32.04 14.77 2.08
N GLY A 189 -32.04 13.82 1.13
CA GLY A 189 -32.15 14.10 -0.30
C GLY A 189 -33.08 13.12 -1.01
N LYS A 190 -33.92 13.61 -1.93
CA LYS A 190 -34.58 12.72 -2.89
C LYS A 190 -33.48 12.03 -3.71
N PRO A 191 -33.43 10.69 -3.78
CA PRO A 191 -32.52 10.03 -4.70
C PRO A 191 -32.84 10.50 -6.12
N ASP A 192 -31.81 10.83 -6.88
CA ASP A 192 -31.99 11.14 -8.30
C ASP A 192 -32.67 9.95 -8.97
N LYS A 193 -33.76 10.21 -9.70
CA LYS A 193 -34.47 9.17 -10.43
C LYS A 193 -33.53 8.65 -11.52
N GLU A 194 -33.01 7.44 -11.34
CA GLU A 194 -32.48 6.66 -12.46
C GLU A 194 -33.63 6.46 -13.47
N GLU A 195 -33.48 7.03 -14.68
CA GLU A 195 -34.28 6.63 -15.82
C GLU A 195 -33.93 5.17 -16.16
N ILE A 196 -34.70 4.25 -15.61
CA ILE A 196 -34.78 2.89 -16.13
C ILE A 196 -35.40 3.02 -17.53
N LYS A 197 -34.57 3.04 -18.58
CA LYS A 197 -35.05 2.78 -19.93
C LYS A 197 -35.54 1.34 -19.97
N ALA A 198 -36.85 1.17 -19.81
CA ALA A 198 -37.54 -0.04 -20.18
C ALA A 198 -37.39 -0.21 -21.70
N ASN A 199 -36.38 -0.97 -22.13
CA ASN A 199 -36.37 -1.49 -23.49
C ASN A 199 -37.46 -2.55 -23.57
N GLU A 200 -38.57 -2.17 -24.24
CA GLU A 200 -39.61 -3.08 -24.67
C GLU A 200 -38.98 -4.25 -25.42
N THR A 201 -39.19 -5.44 -24.87
CA THR A 201 -38.88 -6.70 -25.54
C THR A 201 -39.98 -6.94 -26.57
N GLN A 202 -39.71 -6.62 -27.84
CA GLN A 202 -40.40 -7.26 -28.97
C GLN A 202 -39.40 -8.17 -29.65
N GLY A 203 -39.79 -9.44 -29.75
CA GLY A 203 -38.93 -10.52 -30.19
C GLY A 203 -38.56 -10.45 -31.66
N GLU A 204 -37.35 -10.88 -31.94
CA GLU A 204 -37.03 -11.66 -33.12
C GLU A 204 -35.96 -12.69 -32.72
N GLU A 205 -36.34 -13.95 -32.83
CA GLU A 205 -35.47 -15.11 -32.68
C GLU A 205 -34.32 -15.02 -33.70
N SER A 206 -33.09 -14.93 -33.21
CA SER A 206 -31.95 -15.48 -33.96
C SER A 206 -30.93 -16.08 -33.00
N SER A 207 -30.65 -17.35 -33.27
CA SER A 207 -29.88 -18.27 -32.46
C SER A 207 -28.39 -17.92 -32.47
N TYR A 208 -27.84 -17.60 -31.30
CA TYR A 208 -26.48 -18.00 -30.95
C TYR A 208 -26.51 -18.53 -29.52
N GLY A 209 -26.44 -19.86 -29.41
CA GLY A 209 -26.42 -20.57 -28.15
C GLY A 209 -25.09 -20.36 -27.43
N TYR A 210 -25.12 -19.60 -26.34
CA TYR A 210 -24.25 -19.85 -25.20
C TYR A 210 -24.95 -20.87 -24.29
N ALA A 211 -24.44 -22.08 -24.30
CA ALA A 211 -24.92 -23.15 -23.45
C ALA A 211 -24.50 -22.88 -21.99
N GLY A 212 -25.50 -22.83 -21.10
CA GLY A 212 -25.39 -23.37 -19.74
C GLY A 212 -24.86 -22.43 -18.67
N GLY A 213 -25.73 -21.56 -18.19
CA GLY A 213 -25.56 -20.85 -16.93
C GLY A 213 -26.63 -19.80 -16.76
N SER A 214 -27.83 -20.21 -16.34
CA SER A 214 -28.76 -19.29 -15.69
C SER A 214 -27.96 -18.44 -14.71
N GLN A 215 -28.08 -17.12 -14.75
CA GLN A 215 -27.70 -16.29 -13.61
C GLN A 215 -28.55 -16.78 -12.44
N VAL A 216 -28.00 -17.73 -11.68
CA VAL A 216 -28.51 -18.09 -10.37
C VAL A 216 -28.19 -16.88 -9.53
N THR A 217 -29.13 -15.96 -9.40
CA THR A 217 -29.15 -15.07 -8.24
C THR A 217 -29.26 -15.99 -7.03
N HIS A 218 -28.14 -16.27 -6.39
CA HIS A 218 -28.12 -16.95 -5.11
C HIS A 218 -29.08 -16.21 -4.18
N SER A 219 -30.03 -16.93 -3.60
CA SER A 219 -30.92 -16.34 -2.62
C SER A 219 -30.08 -15.88 -1.42
N ALA A 220 -30.41 -14.74 -0.83
CA ALA A 220 -29.84 -14.31 0.44
C ALA A 220 -29.96 -15.40 1.53
N ASP A 221 -31.00 -16.23 1.44
CA ASP A 221 -31.24 -17.36 2.35
C ASP A 221 -30.15 -18.46 2.24
N ASP A 222 -29.51 -18.61 1.07
CA ASP A 222 -28.43 -19.60 0.90
C ASP A 222 -27.15 -19.19 1.67
N PHE A 223 -26.98 -17.90 1.97
CA PHE A 223 -25.81 -17.37 2.67
C PHE A 223 -26.01 -17.26 4.18
N VAL A 224 -27.21 -16.89 4.66
CA VAL A 224 -27.47 -16.69 6.10
C VAL A 224 -27.20 -17.96 6.92
N ASP A 225 -27.45 -19.15 6.35
CA ASP A 225 -27.20 -20.44 7.00
C ASP A 225 -25.74 -20.93 6.88
N GLN A 226 -24.88 -20.25 6.09
CA GLN A 226 -23.49 -20.67 5.84
C GLN A 226 -22.45 -19.98 6.73
N PHE A 227 -22.81 -18.93 7.49
CA PHE A 227 -21.85 -18.17 8.29
C PHE A 227 -22.29 -18.06 9.75
N ALA A 228 -21.45 -18.52 10.67
CA ALA A 228 -21.62 -18.27 12.09
C ALA A 228 -21.33 -16.78 12.34
N ALA A 229 -22.39 -16.01 12.63
CA ALA A 229 -22.30 -14.63 13.06
C ALA A 229 -22.34 -14.57 14.60
N GLY A 230 -21.29 -14.02 15.21
CA GLY A 230 -21.25 -13.66 16.62
C GLY A 230 -21.18 -12.14 16.79
N SER A 231 -21.44 -11.65 18.00
CA SER A 231 -21.10 -10.27 18.36
C SER A 231 -19.99 -10.25 19.41
N GLU A 232 -19.10 -9.27 19.27
CA GLU A 232 -17.96 -9.05 20.16
C GLU A 232 -17.90 -7.55 20.48
N THR A 233 -17.63 -7.20 21.74
CA THR A 233 -17.64 -5.81 22.19
C THR A 233 -16.23 -5.24 22.30
N PHE A 234 -15.97 -4.15 21.59
CA PHE A 234 -14.74 -3.38 21.63
C PHE A 234 -15.01 -2.08 22.41
N GLY A 235 -14.76 -2.12 23.72
CA GLY A 235 -15.17 -1.06 24.64
C GLY A 235 -16.69 -0.91 24.69
N ASN A 236 -17.22 0.20 24.17
CA ASN A 236 -18.65 0.49 24.09
C ASN A 236 -19.25 0.29 22.68
N ILE A 237 -18.47 -0.24 21.74
CA ILE A 237 -18.90 -0.49 20.35
C ILE A 237 -19.10 -1.99 20.18
N GLU A 238 -20.25 -2.38 19.64
CA GLU A 238 -20.53 -3.75 19.25
C GLU A 238 -20.03 -3.99 17.82
N ALA A 239 -19.16 -4.98 17.64
CA ALA A 239 -18.69 -5.44 16.35
C ALA A 239 -19.29 -6.80 16.03
N PHE A 240 -19.73 -6.99 14.79
CA PHE A 240 -20.18 -8.28 14.30
C PHE A 240 -18.99 -9.07 13.77
N ARG A 241 -18.86 -10.31 14.22
CA ARG A 241 -17.81 -11.23 13.82
C ARG A 241 -18.40 -12.31 12.92
N TYR A 242 -17.90 -12.41 11.70
CA TYR A 242 -18.25 -13.45 10.73
C TYR A 242 -17.08 -14.42 10.56
N GLU A 243 -17.34 -15.72 10.70
CA GLU A 243 -16.34 -16.77 10.56
C GLU A 243 -16.33 -17.39 9.15
N PHE A 244 -15.13 -17.55 8.58
CA PHE A 244 -14.88 -18.09 7.24
C PHE A 244 -13.81 -19.19 7.30
N GLY A 245 -14.22 -20.43 7.62
CA GLY A 245 -13.28 -21.54 7.83
C GLY A 245 -12.36 -21.23 9.02
N THR A 246 -11.07 -21.06 8.77
CA THR A 246 -10.08 -20.64 9.80
C THR A 246 -9.95 -19.13 9.96
N GLY A 247 -10.56 -18.34 9.08
CA GLY A 247 -10.49 -16.87 9.11
C GLY A 247 -11.69 -16.22 9.80
N LYS A 248 -11.53 -14.97 10.23
CA LYS A 248 -12.59 -14.13 10.79
C LYS A 248 -12.59 -12.75 10.14
N VAL A 249 -13.77 -12.14 10.00
CA VAL A 249 -13.94 -10.75 9.58
C VAL A 249 -14.85 -10.05 10.58
N TYR A 250 -14.39 -8.91 11.07
CA TYR A 250 -15.09 -8.00 11.95
C TYR A 250 -15.72 -6.86 11.15
N VAL A 251 -16.94 -6.50 11.51
CA VAL A 251 -17.68 -5.35 10.99
C VAL A 251 -18.10 -4.48 12.17
N ALA A 252 -17.66 -3.23 12.19
CA ALA A 252 -18.06 -2.25 13.19
C ALA A 252 -18.57 -0.97 12.50
N ILE A 253 -19.53 -0.31 13.14
CA ILE A 253 -19.98 1.03 12.76
C ILE A 253 -19.59 2.01 13.85
N LEU A 254 -18.98 3.12 13.44
CA LEU A 254 -18.60 4.22 14.32
C LEU A 254 -19.07 5.55 13.72
N GLY A 255 -20.16 6.10 14.26
CA GLY A 255 -20.84 7.23 13.64
C GLY A 255 -21.37 6.83 12.26
N ASP A 256 -20.86 7.49 11.22
CA ASP A 256 -21.18 7.19 9.81
C ASP A 256 -20.13 6.28 9.15
N PHE A 257 -19.08 5.85 9.85
CA PHE A 257 -18.01 5.04 9.28
C PHE A 257 -18.33 3.56 9.36
N ILE A 258 -18.19 2.87 8.24
CA ILE A 258 -18.23 1.41 8.14
C ILE A 258 -16.78 0.92 8.16
N ILE A 259 -16.46 0.06 9.13
CA ILE A 259 -15.12 -0.49 9.35
C ILE A 259 -15.17 -2.00 9.20
N LEU A 260 -14.35 -2.55 8.30
CA LEU A 260 -14.15 -3.98 8.11
C LEU A 260 -12.69 -4.34 8.36
N THR A 261 -12.43 -5.44 9.07
CA THR A 261 -11.06 -5.92 9.28
C THR A 261 -11.03 -7.40 9.62
N ASN A 262 -9.92 -8.09 9.35
CA ASN A 262 -9.70 -9.46 9.81
C ASN A 262 -9.03 -9.55 11.20
N SER A 263 -8.75 -8.43 11.87
CA SER A 263 -7.96 -8.38 13.10
C SER A 263 -8.63 -7.60 14.22
N ASP A 264 -8.65 -8.16 15.42
CA ASP A 264 -9.21 -7.53 16.62
C ASP A 264 -8.37 -6.35 17.11
N ASP A 265 -7.05 -6.49 17.13
CA ASP A 265 -6.13 -5.42 17.53
C ASP A 265 -6.15 -4.22 16.59
N VAL A 266 -6.21 -4.46 15.26
CA VAL A 266 -6.35 -3.38 14.27
C VAL A 266 -7.70 -2.66 14.42
N LEU A 267 -8.77 -3.41 14.74
CA LEU A 267 -10.07 -2.81 15.03
C LEU A 267 -9.99 -1.92 16.28
N ASP A 268 -9.47 -2.44 17.39
CA ASP A 268 -9.35 -1.71 18.66
C ASP A 268 -8.51 -0.43 18.48
N GLU A 269 -7.40 -0.52 17.74
CA GLU A 269 -6.56 0.64 17.42
C GLU A 269 -7.33 1.66 16.59
N SER A 270 -8.00 1.25 15.50
CA SER A 270 -8.78 2.15 14.64
C SER A 270 -9.89 2.87 15.42
N LEU A 271 -10.62 2.14 16.27
CA LEU A 271 -11.66 2.71 17.13
C LEU A 271 -11.08 3.64 18.21
N SER A 272 -9.86 3.38 18.69
CA SER A 272 -9.17 4.27 19.65
C SER A 272 -8.76 5.60 19.01
N LEU A 273 -8.34 5.59 17.74
CA LEU A 273 -7.97 6.79 17.00
C LEU A 273 -9.15 7.76 16.87
N ALA A 274 -10.37 7.25 16.77
CA ALA A 274 -11.58 8.07 16.66
C ALA A 274 -11.81 9.02 17.86
N GLY A 275 -11.19 8.75 19.01
CA GLY A 275 -11.34 9.54 20.24
C GLY A 275 -10.82 10.97 20.16
N SER A 276 -9.94 11.28 19.20
CA SER A 276 -9.37 12.62 19.05
C SER A 276 -8.80 12.85 17.66
N ALA A 277 -9.02 14.04 17.08
CA ALA A 277 -8.33 14.43 15.85
C ALA A 277 -6.80 14.62 16.01
N LYS A 278 -6.28 14.74 17.24
CA LYS A 278 -4.83 14.85 17.55
C LYS A 278 -4.23 13.51 17.99
N ASN A 279 -4.58 12.46 17.27
CA ASN A 279 -4.17 11.08 17.52
C ASN A 279 -2.88 10.69 16.74
N SER A 280 -2.50 9.42 16.80
CA SER A 280 -1.39 8.83 16.03
C SER A 280 -1.80 8.35 14.62
N SER A 281 -2.88 8.85 14.06
CA SER A 281 -3.32 8.48 12.69
C SER A 281 -2.35 8.97 11.63
N ILE A 282 -2.46 8.39 10.43
CA ILE A 282 -1.68 8.78 9.27
C ILE A 282 -1.90 10.25 8.88
N VAL A 283 -3.08 10.81 9.11
CA VAL A 283 -3.38 12.23 8.83
C VAL A 283 -2.47 13.19 9.58
N ASN A 284 -2.04 12.79 10.78
CA ASN A 284 -1.15 13.58 11.62
C ASN A 284 0.33 13.32 11.33
N ALA A 285 0.67 12.43 10.38
CA ALA A 285 2.03 12.30 9.89
C ALA A 285 2.45 13.55 9.11
N LYS A 286 3.67 14.02 9.34
CA LYS A 286 4.25 15.16 8.61
C LYS A 286 4.19 14.91 7.09
N GLY A 287 3.91 15.93 6.30
CA GLY A 287 3.71 15.81 4.85
C GLY A 287 2.36 15.21 4.41
N PHE A 288 1.66 14.44 5.25
CA PHE A 288 0.39 13.81 4.85
C PHE A 288 -0.75 14.82 4.74
N ARG A 289 -0.81 15.81 5.64
CA ARG A 289 -1.81 16.87 5.54
C ARG A 289 -1.70 17.63 4.22
N ALA A 290 -0.49 17.98 3.78
CA ALA A 290 -0.26 18.66 2.51
C ALA A 290 -0.72 17.82 1.31
N LEU A 291 -0.40 16.51 1.32
CA LEU A 291 -0.93 15.54 0.36
C LEU A 291 -2.47 15.55 0.36
N ARG A 292 -3.09 15.54 1.55
CA ARG A 292 -4.55 15.47 1.69
C ARG A 292 -5.22 16.73 1.18
N GLU A 293 -4.67 17.89 1.49
CA GLU A 293 -5.15 19.16 0.95
C GLU A 293 -5.07 19.18 -0.59
N GLU A 294 -4.02 18.61 -1.19
CA GLU A 294 -3.91 18.54 -2.65
C GLU A 294 -4.93 17.59 -3.28
N SER A 295 -5.21 16.46 -2.63
CA SER A 295 -6.23 15.52 -3.09
C SER A 295 -7.64 16.12 -3.15
N GLY A 296 -7.94 17.08 -2.27
CA GLY A 296 -9.23 17.76 -2.24
C GLY A 296 -9.38 18.94 -3.21
N LYS A 297 -8.29 19.42 -3.81
CA LYS A 297 -8.28 20.64 -4.64
C LYS A 297 -8.60 20.41 -6.12
N THR A 298 -8.30 19.23 -6.65
CA THR A 298 -8.50 18.93 -8.08
C THR A 298 -9.39 17.71 -8.22
N GLU A 299 -10.41 17.80 -9.07
CA GLU A 299 -11.25 16.63 -9.39
C GLU A 299 -10.47 15.53 -10.12
N ASP A 300 -9.29 15.88 -10.61
CA ASP A 300 -8.39 15.01 -11.37
C ASP A 300 -7.72 13.95 -10.50
N ASN A 301 -7.54 14.20 -9.19
CA ASN A 301 -6.92 13.25 -8.27
C ASN A 301 -7.95 12.19 -7.86
N LYS A 302 -7.67 10.93 -8.18
CA LYS A 302 -8.62 9.82 -8.03
C LYS A 302 -8.19 8.79 -6.99
N ILE A 303 -6.89 8.52 -6.91
CA ILE A 303 -6.34 7.41 -6.12
C ILE A 303 -5.15 7.92 -5.31
N LEU A 304 -5.09 7.56 -4.03
CA LEU A 304 -3.91 7.71 -3.19
C LEU A 304 -3.32 6.33 -2.93
N LEU A 305 -2.03 6.18 -3.22
CA LEU A 305 -1.22 5.04 -2.81
C LEU A 305 -0.22 5.53 -1.77
N TYR A 306 -0.20 4.94 -0.58
CA TYR A 306 0.80 5.21 0.43
C TYR A 306 1.55 3.94 0.79
N ILE A 307 2.86 4.06 0.91
CA ILE A 307 3.77 3.00 1.32
C ILE A 307 4.47 3.46 2.61
N GLY A 308 4.28 2.69 3.67
CA GLY A 308 4.91 2.91 4.97
C GLY A 308 6.41 2.59 4.99
N PRO A 309 7.15 3.11 5.98
CA PRO A 309 8.60 2.91 6.08
C PRO A 309 9.03 1.45 6.28
N ASN A 310 8.16 0.62 6.88
CA ASN A 310 8.41 -0.80 7.15
C ASN A 310 7.70 -1.75 6.17
N SER A 311 7.09 -1.21 5.11
CA SER A 311 6.30 -1.99 4.16
C SER A 311 7.08 -3.12 3.47
N MET A 312 6.36 -3.99 2.77
CA MET A 312 6.97 -4.97 1.85
C MET A 312 7.78 -4.34 0.70
N PHE A 313 7.73 -3.03 0.51
CA PHE A 313 8.53 -2.31 -0.48
C PHE A 313 9.72 -1.56 0.17
N ALA A 314 9.92 -1.69 1.48
CA ALA A 314 10.99 -1.01 2.22
C ALA A 314 12.40 -1.20 1.60
N PRO A 315 12.81 -2.37 1.07
CA PRO A 315 14.11 -2.50 0.42
C PRO A 315 14.28 -1.59 -0.81
N LEU A 316 13.18 -1.22 -1.49
CA LEU A 316 13.20 -0.34 -2.65
C LEU A 316 13.03 1.13 -2.26
N THR A 317 12.31 1.44 -1.18
CA THR A 317 11.95 2.81 -0.80
C THR A 317 12.91 3.40 0.24
N ARG A 318 13.34 2.63 1.24
CA ARG A 318 14.19 3.11 2.36
C ARG A 318 15.49 3.78 1.91
N PRO A 319 16.21 3.32 0.86
CA PRO A 319 17.39 4.03 0.38
C PRO A 319 17.14 5.48 -0.03
N PHE A 320 15.90 5.82 -0.40
CA PHE A 320 15.54 7.17 -0.84
C PHE A 320 14.75 7.96 0.21
N PHE A 321 13.86 7.29 0.94
CA PHE A 321 12.95 7.92 1.89
C PHE A 321 13.45 7.84 3.35
N ASN A 322 14.50 7.05 3.62
CA ASN A 322 14.96 6.70 4.96
C ASN A 322 13.79 6.13 5.78
N ASP A 323 13.60 6.61 7.02
CA ASP A 323 12.50 6.19 7.89
C ASP A 323 11.17 6.91 7.60
N SER A 324 11.04 7.57 6.44
CA SER A 324 9.78 8.14 5.96
C SER A 324 9.04 7.15 5.05
N GLY A 325 7.72 7.23 5.03
CA GLY A 325 6.90 6.63 3.98
C GLY A 325 6.83 7.52 2.73
N ALA A 326 6.17 6.99 1.70
CA ALA A 326 5.94 7.66 0.42
C ALA A 326 4.45 7.64 0.08
N GLY A 327 3.88 8.79 -0.26
CA GLY A 327 2.50 8.93 -0.74
C GLY A 327 2.48 9.35 -2.21
N LEU A 328 1.86 8.56 -3.08
CA LEU A 328 1.67 8.84 -4.49
C LEU A 328 0.19 9.14 -4.75
N LEU A 329 -0.10 10.39 -5.09
CA LEU A 329 -1.41 10.84 -5.51
C LEU A 329 -1.52 10.70 -7.02
N LEU A 330 -2.43 9.85 -7.49
CA LEU A 330 -2.65 9.52 -8.90
C LEU A 330 -3.93 10.18 -9.41
N GLY A 331 -3.85 10.69 -10.63
CA GLY A 331 -4.96 11.36 -11.26
C GLY A 331 -4.84 11.48 -12.78
N TRP A 332 -5.97 11.78 -13.42
CA TRP A 332 -6.02 12.08 -14.84
C TRP A 332 -7.01 13.21 -15.08
N LYS A 333 -6.70 14.02 -16.09
CA LYS A 333 -7.60 15.01 -16.67
C LYS A 333 -8.22 14.43 -17.93
N ASP A 334 -9.37 14.97 -18.32
CA ASP A 334 -9.97 14.64 -19.61
C ASP A 334 -8.97 14.85 -20.76
N GLY A 335 -8.76 13.80 -21.55
CA GLY A 335 -7.83 13.79 -22.68
C GLY A 335 -6.34 13.77 -22.31
N GLN A 336 -5.98 13.58 -21.04
CA GLN A 336 -4.59 13.45 -20.60
C GLN A 336 -4.29 12.05 -20.03
N ASN A 337 -3.02 11.67 -20.08
CA ASN A 337 -2.57 10.40 -19.49
C ASN A 337 -2.55 10.47 -17.95
N LEU A 338 -2.52 9.29 -17.34
CA LEU A 338 -2.30 9.13 -15.90
C LEU A 338 -1.00 9.84 -15.49
N ALA A 339 -1.13 10.70 -14.49
CA ALA A 339 -0.02 11.39 -13.84
C ALA A 339 -0.12 11.22 -12.33
N GLY A 340 0.97 11.52 -11.63
CA GLY A 340 0.94 11.53 -10.19
C GLY A 340 1.94 12.49 -9.56
N SER A 341 1.64 12.85 -8.31
CA SER A 341 2.49 13.66 -7.44
C SER A 341 2.93 12.81 -6.25
N LEU A 342 4.23 12.77 -6.01
CA LEU A 342 4.84 11.98 -4.94
C LEU A 342 5.16 12.88 -3.75
N TYR A 343 4.88 12.40 -2.55
CA TYR A 343 5.10 13.10 -1.29
C TYR A 343 5.90 12.22 -0.34
N ARG A 344 6.72 12.84 0.50
CA ARG A 344 7.44 12.18 1.58
C ARG A 344 6.67 12.32 2.88
N ILE A 345 6.32 11.21 3.51
CA ILE A 345 5.38 11.16 4.64
C ILE A 345 6.09 10.70 5.91
N GLY A 346 6.02 11.48 6.99
CA GLY A 346 6.65 11.15 8.26
C GLY A 346 8.18 11.20 8.24
N GLY A 347 8.82 10.63 9.26
CA GLY A 347 10.28 10.61 9.44
C GLY A 347 10.92 12.00 9.66
N ASN A 348 12.24 12.03 9.73
CA ASN A 348 13.01 13.28 9.76
C ASN A 348 13.06 13.88 8.34
N GLN A 349 12.27 14.93 8.13
CA GLN A 349 12.18 15.64 6.85
C GLN A 349 13.26 16.72 6.68
N SER A 350 14.42 16.63 7.35
CA SER A 350 15.47 17.65 7.23
C SER A 350 15.90 17.81 5.77
N VAL A 351 15.46 18.89 5.14
CA VAL A 351 15.79 19.20 3.74
C VAL A 351 17.27 19.50 3.64
N SER A 352 17.97 18.80 2.75
CA SER A 352 19.23 19.28 2.21
C SER A 352 18.92 20.52 1.38
N LYS A 353 19.01 21.70 2.00
CA LYS A 353 18.67 23.01 1.40
C LYS A 353 19.58 23.41 0.23
N ASP A 354 20.63 22.64 -0.05
CA ASP A 354 21.62 22.91 -1.09
C ASP A 354 21.72 21.74 -2.07
N ARG A 355 20.72 21.57 -2.95
CA ARG A 355 20.83 20.64 -4.08
C ARG A 355 20.67 21.40 -5.37
N LYS A 356 21.81 21.61 -6.03
CA LYS A 356 21.89 22.17 -7.39
C LYS A 356 21.16 21.22 -8.33
N ILE A 357 20.45 21.79 -9.31
CA ILE A 357 19.84 21.07 -10.44
C ILE A 357 20.81 19.95 -10.88
N ALA A 358 20.42 18.69 -10.62
CA ALA A 358 21.19 17.55 -11.08
C ALA A 358 21.09 17.54 -12.60
N ASN A 359 22.22 17.62 -13.28
CA ASN A 359 22.25 17.35 -14.71
C ASN A 359 22.43 15.84 -14.84
N PRO A 360 21.38 15.05 -15.20
CA PRO A 360 21.40 13.61 -15.05
C PRO A 360 22.47 13.02 -15.95
N SER A 361 23.60 12.67 -15.34
CA SER A 361 24.80 12.26 -16.07
C SER A 361 24.86 10.75 -16.16
N LEU A 362 24.30 10.06 -15.17
CA LEU A 362 24.14 8.61 -15.17
C LEU A 362 23.09 8.14 -16.18
N GLY A 363 22.04 8.94 -16.42
CA GLY A 363 21.03 8.66 -17.44
C GLY A 363 21.58 8.53 -18.87
N LYS A 364 22.73 9.16 -19.17
CA LYS A 364 23.37 9.16 -20.50
C LYS A 364 24.03 7.82 -20.86
N ILE A 365 24.41 7.02 -19.87
CA ILE A 365 25.05 5.72 -20.10
C ILE A 365 24.05 4.55 -20.07
N LEU A 366 22.84 4.80 -19.56
CA LEU A 366 21.82 3.77 -19.37
C LEU A 366 20.96 3.63 -20.64
N PRO A 367 20.86 2.44 -21.23
CA PRO A 367 20.04 2.23 -22.42
C PRO A 367 18.58 2.59 -22.20
N LYS A 368 17.97 3.30 -23.17
CA LYS A 368 16.54 3.64 -23.15
C LYS A 368 15.68 2.39 -23.04
N ASP A 369 16.03 1.34 -23.76
CA ASP A 369 15.22 0.12 -23.92
C ASP A 369 15.36 -0.89 -22.78
N ALA A 370 16.23 -0.65 -21.79
CA ALA A 370 16.26 -1.46 -20.58
C ALA A 370 14.85 -1.54 -19.97
N ASN A 371 14.50 -2.73 -19.49
CA ASN A 371 13.13 -3.11 -19.15
C ASN A 371 12.69 -2.40 -17.87
N LEU A 372 13.58 -2.31 -16.90
CA LEU A 372 13.43 -1.49 -15.71
C LEU A 372 14.77 -0.81 -15.40
N VAL A 373 14.73 0.47 -15.04
CA VAL A 373 15.90 1.23 -14.65
C VAL A 373 15.58 2.05 -13.42
N LEU A 374 16.33 1.85 -12.35
CA LEU A 374 16.36 2.72 -11.18
C LEU A 374 17.71 3.40 -11.15
N TYR A 375 17.75 4.73 -11.16
CA TYR A 375 19.01 5.44 -11.03
C TYR A 375 18.88 6.71 -10.19
N SER A 376 20.00 7.09 -9.59
CA SER A 376 20.15 8.34 -8.89
C SER A 376 21.51 8.93 -9.14
N ASP A 377 21.55 10.25 -9.37
CA ASP A 377 22.81 11.02 -9.43
C ASP A 377 23.26 11.53 -8.04
N GLU A 378 22.42 11.42 -7.00
CA GLU A 378 22.71 11.95 -5.65
C GLU A 378 22.87 10.89 -4.56
N LEU A 379 22.19 9.75 -4.68
CA LEU A 379 22.28 8.68 -3.68
C LEU A 379 23.68 8.09 -3.69
N LYS A 380 24.36 8.09 -2.55
CA LYS A 380 25.64 7.39 -2.42
C LYS A 380 25.40 5.90 -2.33
N SER A 381 26.27 5.13 -2.97
CA SER A 381 26.20 3.67 -2.92
C SER A 381 26.42 3.12 -1.49
N SER A 382 27.21 3.82 -0.67
CA SER A 382 27.40 3.53 0.75
C SER A 382 26.11 3.73 1.57
N ASP A 383 25.34 4.78 1.29
CA ASP A 383 24.06 5.05 1.94
C ASP A 383 23.03 3.98 1.56
N LEU A 384 22.93 3.62 0.28
CA LEU A 384 22.08 2.51 -0.17
C LEU A 384 22.42 1.22 0.59
N TRP A 385 23.71 0.89 0.68
CA TRP A 385 24.15 -0.33 1.35
C TRP A 385 23.78 -0.34 2.83
N THR A 386 23.97 0.79 3.51
CA THR A 386 23.70 0.95 4.95
C THR A 386 22.20 0.92 5.24
N SER A 387 21.38 1.51 4.36
CA SER A 387 19.92 1.47 4.45
C SER A 387 19.39 0.03 4.33
N LEU A 388 19.98 -0.79 3.47
CA LEU A 388 19.58 -2.21 3.33
C LEU A 388 20.00 -3.06 4.53
N SER A 389 21.14 -2.77 5.16
CA SER A 389 21.57 -3.44 6.41
C SER A 389 20.86 -2.94 7.67
N SER A 390 20.00 -1.92 7.56
CA SER A 390 19.24 -1.39 8.71
C SER A 390 17.74 -1.70 8.62
N LEU A 391 17.34 -2.55 7.67
CA LEU A 391 15.97 -3.05 7.58
C LEU A 391 15.63 -3.92 8.80
N ASN A 392 14.42 -3.71 9.32
CA ASN A 392 13.89 -4.31 10.55
C ASN A 392 12.62 -5.13 10.26
N GLU A 393 12.04 -5.72 11.30
CA GLU A 393 10.76 -6.45 11.25
C GLU A 393 10.76 -7.55 10.19
N ASP A 394 9.84 -7.49 9.22
CA ASP A 394 9.68 -8.48 8.15
C ASP A 394 10.92 -8.61 7.26
N TRP A 395 11.86 -7.66 7.33
CA TRP A 395 13.10 -7.62 6.55
C TRP A 395 14.37 -7.91 7.35
N ALA A 396 14.26 -8.30 8.63
CA ALA A 396 15.42 -8.59 9.47
C ALA A 396 16.33 -9.69 8.88
N ASP A 397 15.74 -10.75 8.33
CA ASP A 397 16.49 -11.85 7.70
C ASP A 397 17.22 -11.41 6.43
N PHE A 398 16.57 -10.57 5.62
CA PHE A 398 17.20 -9.97 4.43
C PHE A 398 18.39 -9.10 4.84
N SER A 399 18.22 -8.25 5.85
CA SER A 399 19.29 -7.40 6.38
C SER A 399 20.50 -8.23 6.84
N GLN A 400 20.27 -9.29 7.63
CA GLN A 400 21.32 -10.19 8.08
C GLN A 400 22.02 -10.91 6.91
N ALA A 401 21.25 -11.36 5.91
CA ALA A 401 21.80 -11.98 4.71
C ALA A 401 22.65 -11.00 3.89
N TRP A 402 22.22 -9.74 3.81
CA TRP A 402 22.94 -8.66 3.14
C TRP A 402 24.26 -8.33 3.82
N GLU A 403 24.28 -8.22 5.15
CA GLU A 403 25.52 -8.07 5.93
C GLU A 403 26.43 -9.29 5.80
N GLY A 404 25.84 -10.49 5.84
CA GLY A 404 26.56 -11.75 5.62
C GLY A 404 27.21 -11.81 4.24
N PHE A 405 26.51 -11.35 3.20
CA PHE A 405 27.04 -11.20 1.85
C PHE A 405 28.22 -10.21 1.83
N ALA A 406 28.05 -9.01 2.39
CA ALA A 406 29.09 -7.99 2.47
C ALA A 406 30.37 -8.53 3.12
N LYS A 407 30.23 -9.22 4.24
CA LYS A 407 31.33 -9.82 5.00
C LYS A 407 32.05 -10.91 4.21
N LYS A 408 31.30 -11.80 3.54
CA LYS A 408 31.89 -12.87 2.70
C LYS A 408 32.60 -12.32 1.46
N ALA A 409 32.11 -11.20 0.93
CA ALA A 409 32.67 -10.50 -0.22
C ALA A 409 33.86 -9.59 0.12
N ASP A 410 34.19 -9.44 1.41
CA ASP A 410 35.15 -8.45 1.91
C ASP A 410 34.81 -7.02 1.43
N ILE A 411 33.53 -6.67 1.45
CA ILE A 411 33.01 -5.35 1.09
C ILE A 411 32.71 -4.59 2.38
N GLN A 412 33.61 -3.67 2.75
CA GLN A 412 33.33 -2.64 3.75
C GLN A 412 32.75 -1.42 3.04
N ALA A 413 31.42 -1.22 3.12
CA ALA A 413 30.67 -0.29 2.27
C ALA A 413 31.31 1.11 2.13
N ALA A 414 31.62 1.78 3.24
CA ALA A 414 32.24 3.12 3.21
C ALA A 414 33.60 3.15 2.49
N LYS A 415 34.42 2.10 2.63
CA LYS A 415 35.73 2.03 1.97
C LYS A 415 35.64 1.58 0.52
N PHE A 416 34.71 0.67 0.22
CA PHE A 416 34.58 0.08 -1.11
C PHE A 416 33.87 1.04 -2.08
N PHE A 417 32.76 1.64 -1.66
CA PHE A 417 31.99 2.56 -2.50
C PHE A 417 32.51 4.00 -2.44
N GLY A 418 33.17 4.38 -1.34
CA GLY A 418 33.61 5.75 -1.11
C GLY A 418 32.44 6.71 -0.88
N GLU A 419 32.70 8.00 -1.04
CA GLU A 419 31.75 9.09 -0.76
C GLU A 419 31.12 9.70 -2.02
N SER A 420 31.51 9.24 -3.21
CA SER A 420 30.99 9.76 -4.47
C SER A 420 29.51 9.37 -4.64
N PRO A 421 28.62 10.33 -4.98
CA PRO A 421 27.23 10.02 -5.23
C PRO A 421 27.07 9.37 -6.60
N GLY A 422 25.94 8.66 -6.76
CA GLY A 422 25.53 8.07 -8.00
C GLY A 422 25.41 6.56 -7.91
N ILE A 423 24.27 6.02 -8.30
CA ILE A 423 24.02 4.58 -8.39
C ILE A 423 22.92 4.32 -9.42
N SER A 424 23.08 3.26 -10.20
CA SER A 424 22.01 2.74 -11.05
C SER A 424 21.91 1.23 -10.97
N ILE A 425 20.69 0.75 -11.14
CA ILE A 425 20.33 -0.65 -11.29
C ILE A 425 19.48 -0.72 -12.56
N SER A 426 19.89 -1.51 -13.54
CA SER A 426 19.15 -1.76 -14.76
C SER A 426 18.83 -3.23 -14.90
N PHE A 427 17.62 -3.54 -15.34
CA PHE A 427 17.18 -4.87 -15.71
C PHE A 427 16.92 -4.89 -17.22
N HIS A 428 17.55 -5.81 -17.92
CA HIS A 428 17.53 -5.94 -19.39
C HIS A 428 16.65 -7.11 -19.85
N GLY A 429 15.97 -7.79 -18.92
CA GLY A 429 15.08 -8.91 -19.18
C GLY A 429 15.67 -10.27 -18.82
N PHE A 430 14.96 -11.33 -19.20
CA PHE A 430 15.41 -12.70 -19.00
C PHE A 430 16.04 -13.30 -20.25
N GLU A 431 17.05 -14.15 -20.07
CA GLU A 431 17.55 -15.03 -21.13
C GLU A 431 17.28 -16.49 -20.76
N ASN A 432 16.74 -17.26 -21.72
CA ASN A 432 16.48 -18.69 -21.54
C ASN A 432 17.69 -19.50 -22.00
N HIS A 433 18.23 -20.31 -21.10
CA HIS A 433 19.29 -21.24 -21.42
C HIS A 433 19.05 -22.58 -20.73
N GLN A 434 19.09 -23.68 -21.49
CA GLN A 434 18.88 -25.04 -21.00
C GLN A 434 17.57 -25.23 -20.19
N GLY A 435 16.52 -24.47 -20.53
CA GLY A 435 15.21 -24.57 -19.87
C GLY A 435 15.14 -23.85 -18.51
N MET A 436 16.15 -23.05 -18.19
CA MET A 436 16.19 -22.12 -17.05
C MET A 436 16.18 -20.68 -17.56
N ILE A 437 15.62 -19.76 -16.78
CA ILE A 437 15.68 -18.33 -17.06
C ILE A 437 16.73 -17.65 -16.19
N TYR A 438 17.48 -16.75 -16.79
CA TYR A 438 18.56 -16.01 -16.16
C TYR A 438 18.30 -14.52 -16.29
N PRO A 439 18.12 -13.76 -15.18
CA PRO A 439 17.95 -12.31 -15.26
C PRO A 439 19.23 -11.65 -15.75
N ARG A 440 19.10 -10.80 -16.76
CA ARG A 440 20.14 -9.90 -17.25
C ARG A 440 20.01 -8.56 -16.55
N PHE A 441 21.03 -8.15 -15.80
CA PHE A 441 21.02 -6.93 -15.01
C PHE A 441 22.36 -6.20 -15.05
N GLY A 442 22.30 -4.90 -14.76
CA GLY A 442 23.44 -4.00 -14.69
C GLY A 442 23.41 -3.15 -13.43
N ILE A 443 24.58 -2.78 -12.94
CA ILE A 443 24.78 -1.88 -11.81
C ILE A 443 25.80 -0.82 -12.24
N GLY A 444 25.40 0.44 -12.25
CA GLY A 444 26.30 1.58 -12.45
C GLY A 444 26.70 2.17 -11.11
N LEU A 445 28.01 2.33 -10.90
CA LEU A 445 28.59 2.92 -9.69
C LEU A 445 29.59 4.01 -10.06
N PRO A 446 29.98 4.90 -9.13
CA PRO A 446 30.97 5.92 -9.39
C PRO A 446 32.31 5.30 -9.83
N GLY A 447 32.96 5.92 -10.80
CA GLY A 447 34.20 5.45 -11.44
C GLY A 447 35.44 5.48 -10.53
N THR A 448 35.27 5.85 -9.27
CA THR A 448 36.25 5.71 -8.18
C THR A 448 36.41 4.25 -7.75
N ILE A 449 35.43 3.39 -8.03
CA ILE A 449 35.53 1.94 -7.78
C ILE A 449 36.40 1.31 -8.87
N LYS A 450 37.53 0.75 -8.44
CA LYS A 450 38.59 0.19 -9.31
C LYS A 450 38.69 -1.35 -9.27
N ASP A 451 37.80 -1.99 -8.54
CA ASP A 451 37.91 -3.39 -8.14
C ASP A 451 36.65 -4.17 -8.55
N ASP A 452 36.82 -5.43 -8.93
CA ASP A 452 35.78 -6.34 -9.41
C ASP A 452 35.15 -7.19 -8.29
N ARG A 453 35.54 -7.00 -7.02
CA ARG A 453 35.00 -7.71 -5.84
C ARG A 453 33.48 -7.85 -5.84
N LEU A 454 32.75 -6.79 -6.18
CA LEU A 454 31.28 -6.84 -6.25
C LEU A 454 30.78 -7.84 -7.30
N LEU A 455 31.39 -7.82 -8.49
CA LEU A 455 31.12 -8.76 -9.57
C LEU A 455 31.47 -10.20 -9.16
N ARG A 456 32.63 -10.40 -8.52
CA ARG A 456 33.08 -11.72 -8.01
C ARG A 456 32.24 -12.23 -6.84
N ALA A 457 31.60 -11.33 -6.11
CA ALA A 457 30.72 -11.68 -5.00
C ALA A 457 29.36 -12.15 -5.52
N PHE A 458 28.80 -11.45 -6.52
CA PHE A 458 27.57 -11.88 -7.18
C PHE A 458 27.76 -13.17 -7.97
N PHE A 459 28.88 -13.29 -8.68
CA PHE A 459 29.16 -14.42 -9.55
C PHE A 459 30.43 -15.13 -9.14
N LYS A 460 30.40 -16.46 -9.09
CA LYS A 460 31.62 -17.27 -8.93
C LYS A 460 32.43 -17.23 -10.24
N VAL A 461 33.22 -16.17 -10.39
CA VAL A 461 34.02 -15.92 -11.59
C VAL A 461 35.33 -16.72 -11.62
N GLY A 462 35.76 -17.04 -12.83
CA GLY A 462 36.98 -17.72 -13.23
C GLY A 462 37.97 -16.77 -13.90
N ASN A 463 38.47 -17.14 -15.07
CA ASN A 463 39.52 -16.38 -15.76
C ASN A 463 38.95 -15.09 -16.37
N LEU A 464 39.72 -14.01 -16.22
CA LEU A 464 39.48 -12.70 -16.83
C LEU A 464 39.92 -12.70 -18.29
N SER A 465 39.07 -12.18 -19.17
CA SER A 465 39.37 -11.84 -20.55
C SER A 465 39.19 -10.34 -20.78
N LYS A 466 40.18 -9.71 -21.42
CA LYS A 466 40.12 -8.29 -21.81
C LYS A 466 39.85 -8.18 -23.30
N SER A 467 38.92 -7.30 -23.67
CA SER A 467 38.64 -6.99 -25.07
C SER A 467 38.15 -5.54 -25.19
N ASN A 468 37.92 -5.07 -26.41
CA ASN A 468 37.36 -3.76 -26.67
C ASN A 468 36.03 -3.88 -27.40
N PHE A 469 35.12 -2.95 -27.16
CA PHE A 469 33.92 -2.73 -27.95
C PHE A 469 33.76 -1.24 -28.18
N GLN A 470 33.63 -0.80 -29.45
CA GLN A 470 33.56 0.63 -29.82
C GLN A 470 34.66 1.48 -29.16
N GLU A 471 35.91 0.98 -29.19
CA GLU A 471 37.10 1.60 -28.58
C GLU A 471 37.06 1.73 -27.05
N VAL A 472 36.05 1.19 -26.38
CA VAL A 472 35.97 1.13 -24.92
C VAL A 472 36.49 -0.22 -24.44
N PRO A 473 37.52 -0.25 -23.57
CA PRO A 473 37.97 -1.48 -22.94
C PRO A 473 36.90 -2.07 -22.03
N LEU A 474 36.70 -3.38 -22.14
CA LEU A 474 35.82 -4.14 -21.26
C LEU A 474 36.52 -5.41 -20.75
N GLU A 475 36.15 -5.78 -19.53
CA GLU A 475 36.68 -6.93 -18.80
C GLU A 475 35.56 -7.93 -18.59
N SER A 476 35.69 -9.14 -19.11
CA SER A 476 34.69 -10.21 -19.03
C SER A 476 35.24 -11.40 -18.27
N TYR A 477 34.41 -12.01 -17.44
CA TYR A 477 34.80 -13.13 -16.61
C TYR A 477 34.07 -14.39 -17.03
N SER A 478 34.81 -15.47 -17.29
CA SER A 478 34.21 -16.80 -17.41
C SER A 478 33.65 -17.26 -16.07
N ILE A 479 32.53 -17.99 -16.00
CA ILE A 479 32.07 -18.61 -14.75
C ILE A 479 32.85 -19.88 -14.44
N LYS A 480 33.20 -20.10 -13.17
CA LYS A 480 33.70 -21.39 -12.69
C LYS A 480 32.59 -22.44 -12.82
N ASN A 481 32.86 -23.53 -13.55
CA ASN A 481 31.94 -24.67 -13.80
C ASN A 481 30.92 -24.48 -14.94
N GLY A 482 31.18 -23.61 -15.92
CA GLY A 482 30.39 -23.57 -17.17
C GLY A 482 28.96 -23.02 -17.03
N GLY A 483 28.72 -22.12 -16.08
CA GLY A 483 27.43 -21.45 -15.92
C GLY A 483 27.10 -20.48 -17.06
N PHE A 484 25.84 -20.06 -17.11
CA PHE A 484 25.28 -19.26 -18.21
C PHE A 484 25.84 -17.83 -18.31
N TYR A 485 26.01 -17.14 -17.18
CA TYR A 485 26.44 -15.74 -17.20
C TYR A 485 27.88 -15.55 -17.69
N ASN A 486 28.12 -14.39 -18.30
CA ASN A 486 29.45 -13.90 -18.66
C ASN A 486 29.62 -12.50 -18.07
N PRO A 487 29.84 -12.40 -16.75
CA PRO A 487 29.81 -11.12 -16.07
C PRO A 487 30.88 -10.18 -16.61
N THR A 488 30.49 -8.94 -16.91
CA THR A 488 31.35 -8.00 -17.63
C THR A 488 31.33 -6.63 -16.96
N THR A 489 32.44 -5.91 -17.03
CA THR A 489 32.54 -4.52 -16.59
C THR A 489 33.22 -3.63 -17.61
N ALA A 490 32.81 -2.36 -17.65
CA ALA A 490 33.45 -1.32 -18.44
C ALA A 490 33.41 0.02 -17.68
N LYS A 491 34.42 0.86 -17.93
CA LYS A 491 34.46 2.23 -17.43
C LYS A 491 33.90 3.19 -18.48
N LEU A 492 32.85 3.93 -18.12
CA LEU A 492 32.10 4.84 -18.98
C LEU A 492 32.16 6.26 -18.40
N GLY A 493 33.19 7.02 -18.79
CA GLY A 493 33.45 8.35 -18.25
C GLY A 493 33.75 8.31 -16.74
N ASN A 494 32.90 8.96 -15.96
CA ASN A 494 33.00 9.01 -14.49
C ASN A 494 32.31 7.83 -13.79
N TRP A 495 31.87 6.83 -14.54
CA TRP A 495 31.11 5.69 -14.02
C TRP A 495 31.81 4.37 -14.34
N THR A 496 31.62 3.39 -13.47
CA THR A 496 31.94 1.98 -13.75
C THR A 496 30.63 1.22 -13.83
N PHE A 497 30.39 0.55 -14.95
CA PHE A 497 29.20 -0.27 -15.17
C PHE A 497 29.58 -1.74 -15.04
N PHE A 498 28.83 -2.47 -14.23
CA PHE A 498 28.97 -3.91 -13.99
C PHE A 498 27.70 -4.58 -14.50
N ALA A 499 27.80 -5.68 -15.24
CA ALA A 499 26.62 -6.41 -15.67
C ALA A 499 26.81 -7.93 -15.58
N SER A 500 25.69 -8.64 -15.54
CA SER A 500 25.61 -10.10 -15.57
C SER A 500 26.12 -10.71 -16.86
N ASP A 501 26.10 -9.96 -17.95
CA ASP A 501 26.49 -10.41 -19.28
C ASP A 501 27.16 -9.29 -20.09
N ARG A 502 27.99 -9.73 -21.05
CA ARG A 502 28.68 -8.84 -21.98
C ARG A 502 27.75 -7.95 -22.80
N ARG A 503 26.60 -8.48 -23.23
CA ARG A 503 25.66 -7.76 -24.11
C ARG A 503 25.09 -6.53 -23.41
N SER A 504 24.74 -6.63 -22.12
CA SER A 504 24.27 -5.47 -21.33
C SER A 504 25.34 -4.38 -21.20
N VAL A 505 26.62 -4.74 -21.11
CA VAL A 505 27.72 -3.75 -21.12
C VAL A 505 27.89 -3.10 -22.49
N GLU A 506 27.80 -3.87 -23.58
CA GLU A 506 27.87 -3.34 -24.95
C GLU A 506 26.71 -2.39 -25.27
N GLU A 507 25.51 -2.69 -24.76
CA GLU A 507 24.35 -1.78 -24.82
C GLU A 507 24.64 -0.46 -24.09
N ALA A 508 25.20 -0.50 -22.87
CA ALA A 508 25.58 0.69 -22.11
C ALA A 508 26.71 1.50 -22.77
N ILE A 509 27.73 0.84 -23.35
CA ILE A 509 28.78 1.49 -24.14
C ILE A 509 28.16 2.24 -25.34
N SER A 510 27.27 1.57 -26.07
CA SER A 510 26.61 2.16 -27.24
C SER A 510 25.79 3.39 -26.86
N SER A 511 25.07 3.34 -25.74
CA SER A 511 24.34 4.50 -25.21
C SER A 511 25.27 5.63 -24.79
N SER A 512 26.36 5.34 -24.06
CA SER A 512 27.35 6.33 -23.66
C SER A 512 28.05 7.03 -24.83
N LYS A 513 28.19 6.36 -25.98
CA LYS A 513 28.77 6.91 -27.21
C LYS A 513 27.76 7.65 -28.09
N GLY A 514 26.47 7.65 -27.73
CA GLY A 514 25.41 8.25 -28.54
C GLY A 514 24.98 7.40 -29.75
N ASN A 515 25.42 6.15 -29.83
CA ASN A 515 25.03 5.21 -30.89
C ASN A 515 23.68 4.53 -30.61
N ARG A 516 23.15 4.68 -29.40
CA ARG A 516 21.86 4.14 -28.95
C ARG A 516 21.16 5.17 -28.06
N PRO A 517 19.82 5.32 -28.15
CA PRO A 517 19.08 6.16 -27.22
C PRO A 517 19.27 5.74 -25.76
N ASN A 518 19.26 6.70 -24.86
CA ASN A 518 19.51 6.54 -23.44
C ASN A 518 18.35 7.08 -22.57
N GLN A 519 18.45 6.96 -21.25
CA GLN A 519 17.41 7.43 -20.33
C GLN A 519 17.24 8.97 -20.36
N THR A 520 18.30 9.74 -20.62
CA THR A 520 18.20 11.20 -20.78
C THR A 520 17.38 11.59 -22.01
N ASP A 521 17.40 10.77 -23.08
CA ASP A 521 16.55 10.99 -24.25
C ASP A 521 15.07 10.78 -23.91
N VAL A 522 14.76 9.81 -23.04
CA VAL A 522 13.37 9.59 -22.55
C VAL A 522 12.86 10.83 -21.84
N LEU A 523 13.66 11.39 -20.95
CA LEU A 523 13.27 12.58 -20.19
C LEU A 523 13.26 13.86 -21.03
N SER A 524 13.84 13.86 -22.24
CA SER A 524 13.91 15.03 -23.12
C SER A 524 12.68 15.25 -23.98
N VAL A 525 11.69 14.37 -23.87
CA VAL A 525 10.38 14.52 -24.50
C VAL A 525 9.54 15.53 -23.71
N THR A 526 8.78 16.39 -24.39
CA THR A 526 8.03 17.52 -23.80
C THR A 526 7.15 17.09 -22.61
N GLU A 527 6.49 15.94 -22.71
CA GLU A 527 5.60 15.38 -21.68
C GLU A 527 6.33 15.00 -20.38
N THR A 528 7.66 14.87 -20.43
CA THR A 528 8.52 14.42 -19.33
C THR A 528 9.65 15.37 -19.00
N GLU A 529 9.77 16.49 -19.70
CA GLU A 529 10.91 17.40 -19.55
C GLU A 529 11.04 17.93 -18.13
N GLU A 530 9.91 18.20 -17.48
CA GLU A 530 9.84 18.59 -16.06
C GLU A 530 10.42 17.54 -15.10
N LEU A 531 10.52 16.28 -15.53
CA LEU A 531 11.05 15.20 -14.70
C LEU A 531 12.58 15.25 -14.59
N LYS A 532 13.28 15.95 -15.50
CA LYS A 532 14.75 16.08 -15.48
C LYS A 532 15.30 16.79 -14.24
N GLU A 533 14.47 17.57 -13.57
CA GLU A 533 14.88 18.38 -12.40
C GLU A 533 15.07 17.54 -11.13
N TYR A 534 14.61 16.28 -11.15
CA TYR A 534 14.70 15.36 -10.02
C TYR A 534 15.98 14.51 -10.08
N PRO A 535 16.58 14.18 -8.92
CA PRO A 535 17.83 13.41 -8.85
C PRO A 535 17.66 11.88 -8.80
N HIS A 536 16.43 11.37 -8.63
CA HIS A 536 16.12 9.95 -8.61
C HIS A 536 15.08 9.65 -9.69
N HIS A 537 15.25 8.53 -10.40
CA HIS A 537 14.32 8.11 -11.43
C HIS A 537 14.14 6.59 -11.41
N LEU A 538 12.89 6.17 -11.56
CA LEU A 538 12.47 4.81 -11.85
C LEU A 538 11.73 4.84 -13.20
N THR A 539 12.28 4.14 -14.19
CA THR A 539 11.70 4.00 -15.52
C THR A 539 11.37 2.55 -15.79
N ILE A 540 10.15 2.29 -16.26
CA ILE A 540 9.66 0.97 -16.65
C ILE A 540 9.32 1.01 -18.15
N ASN A 541 9.95 0.15 -18.94
CA ASN A 541 9.57 -0.17 -20.31
C ASN A 541 8.40 -1.16 -20.26
N VAL A 542 7.17 -0.65 -20.32
CA VAL A 542 5.96 -1.47 -20.14
C VAL A 542 5.92 -2.64 -21.13
N PRO A 543 6.12 -2.45 -22.45
CA PRO A 543 6.16 -3.55 -23.43
C PRO A 543 7.09 -4.69 -23.04
N ALA A 544 8.31 -4.34 -22.63
CA ALA A 544 9.36 -5.32 -22.37
C ALA A 544 9.13 -6.05 -21.03
N ILE A 545 8.69 -5.32 -20.00
CA ILE A 545 8.36 -5.92 -18.69
C ILE A 545 7.17 -6.86 -18.79
N LEU A 546 6.14 -6.55 -19.57
CA LEU A 546 5.03 -7.48 -19.78
C LEU A 546 5.50 -8.80 -20.42
N THR A 547 6.46 -8.71 -21.35
CA THR A 547 7.08 -9.89 -21.99
C THR A 547 7.89 -10.72 -20.99
N ASP A 548 8.66 -10.06 -20.12
CA ASP A 548 9.44 -10.72 -19.08
C ASP A 548 8.56 -11.37 -18.01
N LEU A 549 7.47 -10.72 -17.60
CA LEU A 549 6.51 -11.26 -16.65
C LEU A 549 5.94 -12.58 -17.17
N ARG A 550 5.52 -12.62 -18.44
CA ARG A 550 5.08 -13.86 -19.08
C ARG A 550 6.17 -14.94 -19.04
N THR A 551 7.39 -14.58 -19.41
CA THR A 551 8.54 -15.49 -19.43
C THR A 551 8.82 -16.05 -18.03
N PHE A 552 8.77 -15.19 -17.01
CA PHE A 552 8.90 -15.58 -15.61
C PHE A 552 7.80 -16.54 -15.17
N TYR A 553 6.53 -16.25 -15.47
CA TYR A 553 5.44 -17.16 -15.14
C TYR A 553 5.52 -18.49 -15.87
N VAL A 554 6.01 -18.55 -17.12
CA VAL A 554 6.10 -19.81 -17.88
C VAL A 554 7.27 -20.68 -17.42
N TYR A 555 8.42 -20.08 -17.12
CA TYR A 555 9.66 -20.84 -16.89
C TYR A 555 10.19 -20.77 -15.45
N GLY A 556 9.87 -19.70 -14.71
CA GLY A 556 10.25 -19.52 -13.31
C GLY A 556 9.32 -20.24 -12.33
N SER A 557 8.08 -20.54 -12.75
CA SER A 557 7.08 -21.24 -11.93
C SER A 557 7.04 -22.76 -12.17
N LYS A 558 8.02 -23.34 -12.88
CA LYS A 558 7.98 -24.73 -13.35
C LYS A 558 7.72 -25.77 -12.25
N ASP A 559 8.07 -25.47 -11.00
CA ASP A 559 7.84 -26.32 -9.82
C ASP A 559 6.63 -25.87 -8.94
N ALA A 560 6.01 -24.73 -9.25
CA ALA A 560 4.79 -24.27 -8.60
C ALA A 560 3.58 -24.94 -9.28
N SER A 561 2.92 -25.87 -8.58
CA SER A 561 1.73 -26.58 -9.06
C SER A 561 0.54 -25.68 -9.41
N GLU A 562 0.62 -24.40 -9.05
CA GLU A 562 -0.48 -23.43 -9.08
C GLU A 562 -0.61 -22.73 -10.45
N TYR A 563 0.46 -22.63 -11.24
CA TYR A 563 0.48 -21.86 -12.49
C TYR A 563 0.99 -22.68 -13.68
N SER A 564 0.09 -23.40 -14.33
CA SER A 564 0.41 -24.04 -15.62
C SER A 564 0.54 -23.00 -16.73
N ILE A 565 1.26 -23.31 -17.81
CA ILE A 565 1.30 -22.45 -19.02
C ILE A 565 -0.11 -22.09 -19.50
N LYS A 566 -1.06 -23.04 -19.41
CA LYS A 566 -2.48 -22.80 -19.73
C LYS A 566 -3.12 -21.77 -18.81
N THR A 567 -2.81 -21.79 -17.51
CA THR A 567 -3.27 -20.80 -16.53
C THR A 567 -2.67 -19.43 -16.83
N VAL A 568 -1.38 -19.37 -17.16
CA VAL A 568 -0.70 -18.12 -17.52
C VAL A 568 -1.32 -17.51 -18.78
N ASP A 569 -1.45 -18.29 -19.86
CA ASP A 569 -1.99 -17.78 -21.13
C ASP A 569 -3.49 -17.45 -21.05
N ARG A 570 -4.27 -18.13 -20.20
CA ARG A 570 -5.72 -17.89 -20.06
C ARG A 570 -6.07 -16.79 -19.07
N ASP A 571 -5.37 -16.73 -17.93
CA ASP A 571 -5.80 -15.92 -16.78
C ASP A 571 -4.87 -14.73 -16.52
N ILE A 572 -3.57 -14.84 -16.84
CA ILE A 572 -2.57 -13.80 -16.55
C ILE A 572 -2.29 -12.94 -17.79
N GLN A 573 -1.98 -13.57 -18.92
CA GLN A 573 -1.56 -12.85 -20.13
C GLN A 573 -2.63 -11.87 -20.65
N PRO A 574 -3.93 -12.22 -20.71
CA PRO A 574 -4.94 -11.27 -21.19
C PRO A 574 -5.06 -10.04 -20.28
N PHE A 575 -4.77 -10.16 -18.98
CA PHE A 575 -4.71 -9.03 -18.07
C PHE A 575 -3.47 -8.17 -18.35
N LEU A 576 -2.30 -8.79 -18.51
CA LEU A 576 -1.05 -8.11 -18.82
C LEU A 576 -1.12 -7.36 -20.17
N ASP A 577 -1.72 -7.97 -21.20
CA ASP A 577 -1.84 -7.40 -22.54
C ASP A 577 -2.60 -6.07 -22.56
N LYS A 578 -3.49 -5.83 -21.59
CA LYS A 578 -4.23 -4.56 -21.53
C LYS A 578 -3.34 -3.36 -21.19
N PHE A 579 -2.20 -3.60 -20.54
CA PHE A 579 -1.21 -2.56 -20.28
C PHE A 579 -0.29 -2.31 -21.47
N SER A 580 -0.42 -3.07 -22.57
CA SER A 580 0.45 -2.91 -23.75
C SER A 580 0.27 -1.58 -24.47
N VAL A 581 -0.80 -0.83 -24.17
CA VAL A 581 -1.06 0.51 -24.72
C VAL A 581 -0.07 1.55 -24.19
N PHE A 582 0.55 1.28 -23.04
CA PHE A 582 1.54 2.15 -22.44
C PHE A 582 2.93 1.81 -22.98
N ASP A 583 3.73 2.84 -23.26
CA ASP A 583 5.16 2.73 -23.58
C ASP A 583 5.99 2.72 -22.31
N ARG A 584 5.76 3.71 -21.44
CA ARG A 584 6.59 3.95 -20.24
C ARG A 584 5.78 4.34 -19.02
N VAL A 585 6.26 3.89 -17.87
CA VAL A 585 5.96 4.51 -16.57
C VAL A 585 7.26 5.11 -16.06
N ILE A 586 7.23 6.39 -15.71
CA ILE A 586 8.39 7.13 -15.21
C ILE A 586 8.00 7.79 -13.90
N LEU A 587 8.73 7.48 -12.84
CA LEU A 587 8.63 8.12 -11.53
C LEU A 587 9.95 8.84 -11.26
N SER A 588 9.92 10.16 -11.07
CA SER A 588 11.11 10.97 -10.79
C SER A 588 10.90 11.76 -9.50
N PHE A 589 11.88 11.76 -8.60
CA PHE A 589 11.71 12.27 -7.23
C PHE A 589 13.04 12.63 -6.57
N GLY A 590 12.98 13.21 -5.37
CA GLY A 590 14.16 13.56 -4.56
C GLY A 590 14.39 15.05 -4.36
N ASN A 591 13.50 15.88 -4.92
CA ASN A 591 13.58 17.33 -4.84
C ASN A 591 12.20 17.89 -4.49
N GLY A 592 12.08 18.64 -3.40
CA GLY A 592 10.82 19.24 -2.98
C GLY A 592 10.83 19.74 -1.52
N PRO A 593 9.91 20.66 -1.17
CA PRO A 593 9.77 21.16 0.19
C PRO A 593 9.17 20.10 1.13
N GLU A 594 9.34 20.28 2.45
CA GLU A 594 8.83 19.36 3.49
C GLU A 594 7.32 19.11 3.37
N ASP A 595 6.56 20.16 3.07
CA ASP A 595 5.10 20.14 2.94
C ASP A 595 4.62 20.28 1.48
N GLY A 596 5.33 19.68 0.52
CA GLY A 596 4.92 19.70 -0.88
C GLY A 596 5.34 18.48 -1.68
N SER A 597 5.11 18.56 -2.99
CA SER A 597 5.47 17.49 -3.91
C SER A 597 6.99 17.31 -3.95
N TRP A 598 7.43 16.08 -3.71
CA TRP A 598 8.82 15.62 -3.71
C TRP A 598 9.21 14.90 -5.00
N GLY A 599 8.24 14.69 -5.89
CA GLY A 599 8.40 13.94 -7.14
C GLY A 599 7.13 13.89 -7.98
N LYS A 600 7.26 13.36 -9.20
CA LYS A 600 6.19 13.20 -10.15
C LYS A 600 6.24 11.84 -10.83
N MET A 601 5.07 11.32 -11.17
CA MET A 601 4.89 10.14 -12.01
C MET A 601 4.22 10.54 -13.32
N LYS A 602 4.66 9.95 -14.43
CA LYS A 602 4.02 10.06 -15.74
C LYS A 602 3.89 8.69 -16.39
N VAL A 603 2.78 8.48 -17.08
CA VAL A 603 2.60 7.37 -18.01
C VAL A 603 2.63 7.90 -19.44
N LEU A 604 3.47 7.31 -20.28
CA LEU A 604 3.54 7.58 -21.71
C LEU A 604 2.79 6.49 -22.45
N ASN A 605 1.97 6.89 -23.42
CA ASN A 605 1.34 5.97 -24.35
C ASN A 605 2.26 5.71 -25.54
N ARG A 606 2.05 4.58 -26.23
CA ARG A 606 2.78 4.26 -27.46
C ARG A 606 2.42 5.15 -28.64
#